data_AF-A0A093NIL8-F1
#
_entry.id   AF-A0A093NIL8-F1
#
_cell.length_a   1.000
_cell.length_b   1.000
_cell.length_c   1.000
_cell.angle_alpha   90.00
_cell.angle_beta   90.00
_cell.angle_gamma   90.00
#
_symmetry.space_group_name_H-M   'P 1'
#
loop_
_entity.id
_entity.type
_entity.pdbx_description
1 polymer ?
#
loop_
_entity_poly.entity_id
_entity_poly.type
_entity_poly.pdbx_seq_one_letter_code
_entity_poly.pdbx_strand_id
1 'polypeptide(L)'
;IMWGPTAEKTSECAFKKKSQETECFNFIRVLVALNQTHLYVCGTYAFSPACTYVHLENFTLISSGRGQPFLDGKGQCPFDPQHTYTALLVGEYEAGGPQGWAPIPGMEWRGDVGGDKVLQKKWTTFLKAQLVCSQPGHFPFNVIHHAFALPRRNGGADFYAVFTSQWQAGRAGSAAVCAYSQEALEEVFEGKYKELNKESSRWTVYSGPDMSPRPGSCYMGPSSDKALTFMKDHFLMDGKVSPTQGRPLLVKTDVTYTRIAVDETRGVLGSTYRVMFLATAEGFLHKAVELPGGPHIVESIQLFGTPEPVKNLLLAPGK
;
A
#
# COMPACT_ATOMS: atom_id res chain seq x y z
N ILE A 1 -5.84 -26.36 2.93
CA ILE A 1 -5.44 -26.27 4.35
C ILE A 1 -6.54 -25.56 5.11
N MET A 2 -7.01 -26.14 6.21
CA MET A 2 -7.89 -25.42 7.13
C MET A 2 -7.03 -24.84 8.26
N TRP A 3 -7.02 -23.52 8.39
CA TRP A 3 -6.28 -22.82 9.44
C TRP A 3 -7.25 -21.97 10.27
N GLY A 4 -7.91 -22.63 11.23
CA GLY A 4 -8.84 -21.99 12.16
C GLY A 4 -8.21 -21.72 13.53
N PRO A 5 -8.77 -20.79 14.32
CA PRO A 5 -8.35 -20.55 15.71
C PRO A 5 -8.63 -21.77 16.59
N THR A 6 -7.81 -21.96 17.63
CA THR A 6 -8.08 -22.97 18.66
C THR A 6 -9.31 -22.59 19.49
N ALA A 7 -9.95 -23.57 20.12
CA ALA A 7 -11.12 -23.34 20.98
C ALA A 7 -10.83 -22.33 22.12
N GLU A 8 -9.61 -22.35 22.66
CA GLU A 8 -9.14 -21.39 23.64
C GLU A 8 -9.15 -19.96 23.08
N LYS A 9 -8.59 -19.75 21.88
CA LYS A 9 -8.55 -18.43 21.23
C LYS A 9 -9.93 -17.93 20.82
N THR A 10 -10.80 -18.82 20.37
CA THR A 10 -12.21 -18.47 20.10
C THR A 10 -12.93 -18.03 21.38
N SER A 11 -12.68 -18.72 22.50
CA SER A 11 -13.24 -18.35 23.81
C SER A 11 -12.71 -17.02 24.33
N GLU A 12 -11.40 -16.76 24.19
CA GLU A 12 -10.79 -15.46 24.52
C GLU A 12 -11.39 -14.32 23.68
N CYS A 13 -11.62 -14.55 22.38
CA CYS A 13 -12.25 -13.60 21.48
C CYS A 13 -13.68 -13.27 21.91
N ALA A 14 -14.46 -14.30 22.24
CA ALA A 14 -15.82 -14.13 22.75
C ALA A 14 -15.86 -13.40 24.10
N PHE A 15 -14.89 -13.66 24.98
CA PHE A 15 -14.74 -12.95 26.26
C PHE A 15 -14.50 -11.44 26.05
N LYS A 16 -13.84 -11.07 24.94
CA LYS A 16 -13.69 -9.67 24.50
C LYS A 16 -14.96 -9.10 23.83
N LYS A 17 -16.11 -9.75 23.99
CA LYS A 17 -17.43 -9.36 23.46
C LYS A 17 -17.48 -9.24 21.93
N LYS A 18 -16.68 -10.07 21.24
CA LYS A 18 -16.69 -10.17 19.78
C LYS A 18 -17.63 -11.29 19.33
N SER A 19 -18.23 -11.12 18.15
CA SER A 19 -19.19 -12.06 17.59
C SER A 19 -18.52 -13.38 17.22
N GLN A 20 -19.01 -14.47 17.82
CA GLN A 20 -18.58 -15.83 17.49
C GLN A 20 -19.02 -16.26 16.08
N GLU A 21 -20.07 -15.65 15.54
CA GLU A 21 -20.65 -16.00 14.24
C GLU A 21 -20.00 -15.27 13.07
N THR A 22 -19.33 -14.14 13.33
CA THR A 22 -18.81 -13.30 12.23
C THR A 22 -17.39 -12.80 12.43
N GLU A 23 -16.86 -12.71 13.65
CA GLU A 23 -15.57 -12.04 13.89
C GLU A 23 -14.49 -12.97 14.48
N CYS A 24 -14.86 -13.96 15.30
CA CYS A 24 -13.92 -14.87 15.97
C CYS A 24 -13.40 -16.01 15.07
N PHE A 25 -13.10 -15.69 13.82
CA PHE A 25 -12.48 -16.60 12.85
C PHE A 25 -11.07 -16.14 12.48
N ASN A 26 -10.38 -16.98 11.75
CA ASN A 26 -9.13 -16.60 11.11
C ASN A 26 -9.40 -16.07 9.70
N PHE A 27 -9.30 -14.75 9.52
CA PHE A 27 -9.38 -14.12 8.22
C PHE A 27 -7.98 -13.90 7.69
N ILE A 28 -7.62 -14.54 6.59
CA ILE A 28 -6.34 -14.33 5.93
C ILE A 28 -6.28 -12.91 5.37
N ARG A 29 -5.18 -12.21 5.69
CA ARG A 29 -4.95 -10.82 5.28
C ARG A 29 -3.68 -10.72 4.46
N VAL A 30 -2.59 -11.31 4.91
CA VAL A 30 -1.33 -11.32 4.14
C VAL A 30 -1.18 -12.66 3.46
N LEU A 31 -0.94 -12.63 2.15
CA LEU A 31 -0.64 -13.81 1.34
C LEU A 31 0.39 -13.40 0.29
N VAL A 32 1.64 -13.78 0.48
CA VAL A 32 2.76 -13.37 -0.36
C VAL A 32 3.68 -14.55 -0.65
N ALA A 33 4.20 -14.66 -1.87
CA ALA A 33 5.18 -15.68 -2.22
C ALA A 33 6.57 -15.26 -1.75
N LEU A 34 7.22 -16.09 -0.92
CA LEU A 34 8.60 -15.85 -0.48
C LEU A 34 9.61 -16.32 -1.53
N ASN A 35 9.35 -17.51 -2.06
CA ASN A 35 10.15 -18.16 -3.09
C ASN A 35 9.24 -19.05 -3.94
N GLN A 36 9.82 -19.84 -4.84
CA GLN A 36 9.06 -20.73 -5.71
C GLN A 36 8.34 -21.88 -4.97
N THR A 37 8.70 -22.14 -3.71
CA THR A 37 8.22 -23.29 -2.93
C THR A 37 7.43 -22.90 -1.67
N HIS A 38 7.46 -21.64 -1.24
CA HIS A 38 6.93 -21.18 0.04
C HIS A 38 6.10 -19.90 -0.10
N LEU A 39 4.94 -19.89 0.55
CA LEU A 39 4.14 -18.70 0.80
C LEU A 39 4.29 -18.26 2.26
N TYR A 40 4.33 -16.96 2.48
CA TYR A 40 4.12 -16.36 3.79
C TYR A 40 2.66 -15.94 3.92
N VAL A 41 2.02 -16.36 5.02
CA VAL A 41 0.60 -16.15 5.23
C VAL A 41 0.36 -15.62 6.64
N CYS A 42 -0.43 -14.56 6.78
CA CYS A 42 -0.90 -14.05 8.07
C CYS A 42 -2.41 -13.87 8.09
N GLY A 43 -3.01 -14.13 9.25
CA GLY A 43 -4.44 -13.93 9.47
C GLY A 43 -4.77 -13.39 10.85
N THR A 44 -5.99 -12.89 11.01
CA THR A 44 -6.50 -12.25 12.24
C THR A 44 -6.57 -13.21 13.42
N TYR A 45 -6.76 -14.51 13.15
CA TYR A 45 -6.78 -15.61 14.11
C TYR A 45 -7.55 -15.28 15.41
N ALA A 46 -8.84 -14.92 15.26
CA ALA A 46 -9.75 -14.51 16.34
C ALA A 46 -9.21 -13.36 17.23
N PHE A 47 -8.84 -12.23 16.61
CA PHE A 47 -8.21 -11.08 17.29
C PHE A 47 -6.90 -11.45 18.03
N SER A 48 -6.15 -12.40 17.48
CA SER A 48 -4.81 -12.76 17.95
C SER A 48 -3.91 -13.05 16.73
N PRO A 49 -3.55 -12.02 15.94
CA PRO A 49 -2.89 -12.17 14.65
C PRO A 49 -1.74 -13.15 14.67
N ALA A 50 -1.74 -14.08 13.72
CA ALA A 50 -0.75 -15.13 13.61
C ALA A 50 -0.25 -15.22 12.17
N CYS A 51 1.01 -15.60 12.00
CA CYS A 51 1.64 -15.81 10.70
C CYS A 51 2.23 -17.22 10.60
N THR A 52 2.38 -17.74 9.39
CA THR A 52 2.91 -19.08 9.13
C THR A 52 3.49 -19.16 7.72
N TYR A 53 4.26 -20.21 7.46
CA TYR A 53 4.78 -20.52 6.14
C TYR A 53 4.01 -21.72 5.57
N VAL A 54 3.61 -21.62 4.31
CA VAL A 54 2.90 -22.67 3.59
C VAL A 54 3.79 -23.17 2.48
N HIS A 55 4.07 -24.46 2.46
CA HIS A 55 4.77 -25.10 1.36
C HIS A 55 3.81 -25.31 0.17
N LEU A 56 4.21 -24.88 -1.02
CA LEU A 56 3.37 -24.79 -2.21
C LEU A 56 3.04 -26.14 -2.83
N GLU A 57 3.96 -27.11 -2.78
CA GLU A 57 3.76 -28.39 -3.47
C GLU A 57 2.75 -29.30 -2.76
N ASN A 58 2.81 -29.34 -1.43
CA ASN A 58 2.01 -30.23 -0.60
C ASN A 58 0.93 -29.50 0.20
N PHE A 59 0.88 -28.16 0.10
CA PHE A 59 -0.01 -27.30 0.88
C PHE A 59 0.01 -27.69 2.36
N THR A 60 1.18 -27.68 3.01
CA THR A 60 1.30 -27.92 4.45
C THR A 60 1.87 -26.71 5.19
N LEU A 61 1.42 -26.52 6.43
CA LEU A 61 1.98 -25.53 7.34
C LEU A 61 3.34 -25.99 7.84
N ILE A 62 4.34 -25.11 7.79
CA ILE A 62 5.69 -25.41 8.27
C ILE A 62 5.78 -25.02 9.73
N SER A 63 6.11 -26.00 10.58
CA SER A 63 6.33 -25.77 12.00
C SER A 63 7.69 -25.14 12.24
N SER A 64 7.73 -24.05 13.00
CA SER A 64 8.98 -23.50 13.51
C SER A 64 9.60 -24.52 14.48
N GLY A 65 10.93 -24.66 14.48
CA GLY A 65 11.68 -25.68 15.24
C GLY A 65 11.46 -25.70 16.77
N ARG A 66 10.64 -24.80 17.32
CA ARG A 66 10.18 -24.76 18.72
C ARG A 66 8.87 -25.52 18.98
N GLY A 67 8.34 -26.27 18.01
CA GLY A 67 7.08 -27.01 18.16
C GLY A 67 5.82 -26.13 18.10
N GLN A 68 5.95 -24.84 17.78
CA GLN A 68 4.82 -23.95 17.48
C GLN A 68 4.75 -23.71 15.95
N PRO A 69 3.60 -23.99 15.31
CA PRO A 69 3.42 -23.80 13.87
C PRO A 69 3.18 -22.34 13.46
N PHE A 70 3.03 -21.44 14.43
CA PHE A 70 2.61 -20.07 14.21
C PHE A 70 3.62 -19.09 14.80
N LEU A 71 3.95 -18.07 14.01
CA LEU A 71 4.70 -16.89 14.40
C LEU A 71 3.74 -15.80 14.91
N ASP A 72 4.23 -14.94 15.79
CA ASP A 72 3.46 -13.78 16.26
C ASP A 72 3.21 -12.81 15.08
N GLY A 73 1.95 -12.59 14.74
CA GLY A 73 1.53 -11.74 13.62
C GLY A 73 1.22 -10.30 14.02
N LYS A 74 1.42 -9.91 15.28
CA LYS A 74 1.18 -8.54 15.76
C LYS A 74 2.04 -7.53 14.99
N GLY A 75 1.41 -6.48 14.48
CA GLY A 75 2.06 -5.46 13.65
C GLY A 75 2.23 -5.86 12.18
N GLN A 76 2.07 -7.14 11.85
CA GLN A 76 2.14 -7.66 10.47
C GLN A 76 0.76 -7.90 9.87
N CYS A 77 -0.23 -8.20 10.72
CA CYS A 77 -1.62 -8.43 10.33
C CYS A 77 -2.56 -7.72 11.32
N PRO A 78 -3.69 -7.15 10.85
CA PRO A 78 -4.68 -6.54 11.73
C PRO A 78 -5.33 -7.58 12.65
N PHE A 79 -5.80 -7.11 13.80
CA PHE A 79 -6.60 -7.90 14.75
C PHE A 79 -8.05 -8.05 14.28
N ASP A 80 -8.64 -6.94 13.85
CA ASP A 80 -10.03 -6.87 13.41
C ASP A 80 -10.13 -7.14 11.90
N PRO A 81 -11.04 -8.03 11.45
CA PRO A 81 -11.24 -8.29 10.03
C PRO A 81 -11.77 -7.10 9.22
N GLN A 82 -12.29 -6.06 9.87
CA GLN A 82 -12.78 -4.86 9.21
C GLN A 82 -11.70 -3.77 9.06
N HIS A 83 -10.57 -3.90 9.76
CA HIS A 83 -9.49 -2.93 9.65
C HIS A 83 -8.80 -3.00 8.28
N THR A 84 -8.54 -1.82 7.72
CA THR A 84 -7.75 -1.66 6.50
C THR A 84 -6.31 -2.05 6.75
N TYR A 85 -5.71 -2.77 5.82
CA TYR A 85 -4.33 -3.22 5.90
C TYR A 85 -3.68 -3.16 4.52
N THR A 86 -2.35 -3.06 4.49
CA THR A 86 -1.54 -3.25 3.31
C THR A 86 -0.27 -3.97 3.74
N ALA A 87 0.22 -4.89 2.91
CA ALA A 87 1.44 -5.62 3.15
C ALA A 87 2.15 -5.83 1.83
N LEU A 88 3.46 -5.59 1.83
CA LEU A 88 4.34 -5.86 0.70
C LEU A 88 5.51 -6.67 1.24
N LEU A 89 5.76 -7.82 0.62
CA LEU A 89 6.99 -8.55 0.88
C LEU A 89 8.11 -7.95 0.03
N VAL A 90 9.21 -7.62 0.68
CA VAL A 90 10.40 -7.09 0.05
C VAL A 90 11.55 -8.02 0.46
N GLY A 91 12.05 -8.84 -0.48
CA GLY A 91 13.10 -9.83 -0.20
C GLY A 91 14.47 -9.39 -0.72
N GLU A 92 15.51 -9.64 0.08
CA GLU A 92 16.91 -9.69 -0.35
C GLU A 92 17.24 -11.13 -0.76
N TYR A 93 17.83 -11.32 -1.94
CA TYR A 93 18.45 -12.59 -2.30
C TYR A 93 19.95 -12.46 -1.99
N GLU A 94 20.44 -13.14 -0.98
CA GLU A 94 21.87 -13.40 -0.86
C GLU A 94 22.15 -14.79 -1.43
N ALA A 95 22.81 -14.82 -2.58
CA ALA A 95 23.29 -16.05 -3.17
C ALA A 95 24.68 -16.40 -2.60
N GLY A 96 24.71 -17.33 -1.63
CA GLY A 96 25.81 -18.28 -1.43
C GLY A 96 27.04 -17.83 -0.62
N GLY A 97 27.31 -18.52 0.49
CA GLY A 97 28.69 -18.84 0.90
C GLY A 97 29.19 -20.08 0.14
N PRO A 98 30.52 -20.34 0.03
CA PRO A 98 31.47 -20.29 1.15
C PRO A 98 32.86 -19.66 0.84
N GLN A 99 33.61 -19.38 1.92
CA GLN A 99 35.04 -19.07 1.96
C GLN A 99 35.55 -17.77 1.28
N GLY A 100 35.71 -16.75 2.14
CA GLY A 100 36.97 -16.01 2.22
C GLY A 100 37.29 -15.01 1.12
N TRP A 101 36.41 -14.04 0.86
CA TRP A 101 36.80 -12.79 0.18
C TRP A 101 36.16 -11.60 0.92
N ALA A 102 36.98 -10.60 1.22
CA ALA A 102 36.59 -9.40 1.98
C ALA A 102 35.48 -8.62 1.25
N PRO A 103 34.58 -7.93 1.98
CA PRO A 103 33.51 -7.16 1.35
C PRO A 103 34.10 -5.99 0.55
N ILE A 104 33.75 -5.96 -0.73
CA ILE A 104 33.91 -4.80 -1.61
C ILE A 104 32.91 -3.73 -1.11
N PRO A 105 33.33 -2.48 -0.83
CA PRO A 105 32.40 -1.46 -0.35
C PRO A 105 31.57 -0.94 -1.52
N GLY A 106 30.28 -1.22 -1.51
CA GLY A 106 29.35 -0.66 -2.49
C GLY A 106 28.11 -1.49 -2.69
N MET A 107 26.98 -0.91 -2.27
CA MET A 107 25.59 -1.35 -2.49
C MET A 107 25.07 -2.45 -1.56
N GLU A 108 24.67 -2.03 -0.37
CA GLU A 108 23.76 -2.75 0.51
C GLU A 108 22.73 -1.74 0.98
N TRP A 109 21.45 -1.81 0.54
CA TRP A 109 20.34 -1.15 1.23
C TRP A 109 18.98 -1.77 0.89
N ARG A 110 18.46 -2.59 1.81
CA ARG A 110 17.03 -2.90 1.98
C ARG A 110 16.63 -3.18 3.43
N GLY A 111 17.20 -2.46 4.41
CA GLY A 111 16.84 -2.59 5.83
C GLY A 111 17.01 -1.29 6.64
N ASP A 112 15.92 -0.56 6.90
CA ASP A 112 15.87 0.41 8.01
C ASP A 112 15.79 -0.38 9.32
N VAL A 113 16.92 -0.52 10.02
CA VAL A 113 17.03 -1.28 11.26
C VAL A 113 16.59 -0.50 12.50
N GLY A 114 16.19 0.76 12.34
CA GLY A 114 15.95 1.69 13.45
C GLY A 114 17.21 2.42 13.89
N GLY A 115 17.06 3.39 14.80
CA GLY A 115 18.20 4.13 15.35
C GLY A 115 18.81 3.46 16.59
N ASP A 116 20.08 3.76 16.87
CA ASP A 116 20.84 3.12 17.96
C ASP A 116 20.39 3.55 19.38
N LYS A 117 20.09 4.84 19.60
CA LYS A 117 19.69 5.40 20.91
C LYS A 117 18.28 6.01 20.92
N VAL A 118 17.88 6.62 19.82
CA VAL A 118 16.55 7.21 19.58
C VAL A 118 15.90 6.45 18.43
N LEU A 119 14.57 6.23 18.46
CA LEU A 119 13.86 5.40 17.46
C LEU A 119 14.35 3.95 17.36
N GLN A 120 14.72 3.33 18.49
CA GLN A 120 14.99 1.88 18.52
C GLN A 120 13.78 1.09 18.02
N LYS A 121 13.98 0.27 16.98
CA LYS A 121 12.93 -0.53 16.30
C LYS A 121 11.77 0.31 15.72
N LYS A 122 12.02 1.58 15.39
CA LYS A 122 11.06 2.47 14.72
C LYS A 122 11.69 3.00 13.43
N TRP A 123 10.87 3.21 12.41
CA TRP A 123 11.31 3.77 11.12
C TRP A 123 12.06 5.09 11.32
N THR A 124 13.28 5.15 10.80
CA THR A 124 14.15 6.34 10.80
C THR A 124 14.04 7.11 9.48
N THR A 125 13.42 6.49 8.47
CA THR A 125 13.29 7.00 7.10
C THR A 125 11.85 7.33 6.68
N PHE A 126 10.87 7.20 7.57
CA PHE A 126 9.45 7.39 7.22
C PHE A 126 9.10 8.86 6.96
N LEU A 127 8.70 9.17 5.73
CA LEU A 127 8.11 10.44 5.32
C LEU A 127 6.75 10.21 4.67
N LYS A 128 5.84 11.18 4.80
CA LYS A 128 4.56 11.19 4.08
C LYS A 128 4.27 12.53 3.43
N ALA A 129 3.61 12.50 2.29
CA ALA A 129 3.18 13.67 1.55
C ALA A 129 1.68 13.61 1.26
N GLN A 130 1.06 14.76 0.97
CA GLN A 130 -0.34 14.82 0.60
C GLN A 130 -0.49 14.56 -0.91
N LEU A 131 -1.29 13.55 -1.27
CA LEU A 131 -1.77 13.37 -2.64
C LEU A 131 -2.97 14.30 -2.89
N VAL A 132 -2.99 14.97 -4.04
CA VAL A 132 -4.08 15.86 -4.45
C VAL A 132 -4.81 15.25 -5.64
N CYS A 133 -6.12 15.03 -5.49
CA CYS A 133 -7.00 14.65 -6.60
C CYS A 133 -8.23 15.58 -6.59
N SER A 134 -8.22 16.61 -7.43
CA SER A 134 -9.28 17.62 -7.47
C SER A 134 -9.40 18.25 -8.86
N GLN A 135 -10.61 18.63 -9.23
CA GLN A 135 -10.91 19.33 -10.49
C GLN A 135 -11.82 20.54 -10.22
N PRO A 136 -11.68 21.65 -10.95
CA PRO A 136 -12.63 22.75 -10.89
C PRO A 136 -14.07 22.28 -11.12
N GLY A 137 -15.00 22.78 -10.31
CA GLY A 137 -16.43 22.43 -10.40
C GLY A 137 -16.86 21.17 -9.63
N HIS A 138 -15.93 20.43 -9.02
CA HIS A 138 -16.22 19.27 -8.17
C HIS A 138 -15.64 19.45 -6.77
N PHE A 139 -16.24 18.78 -5.78
CA PHE A 139 -15.62 18.64 -4.47
C PHE A 139 -14.30 17.87 -4.57
N PRO A 140 -13.31 18.18 -3.72
CA PRO A 140 -12.04 17.45 -3.72
C PRO A 140 -12.26 15.97 -3.38
N PHE A 141 -11.51 15.09 -4.06
CA PHE A 141 -11.53 13.65 -3.84
C PHE A 141 -10.40 13.28 -2.87
N ASN A 142 -10.72 13.19 -1.59
CA ASN A 142 -9.76 13.13 -0.50
C ASN A 142 -9.71 11.78 0.23
N VAL A 143 -10.54 10.81 -0.18
CA VAL A 143 -10.57 9.46 0.39
C VAL A 143 -10.04 8.48 -0.65
N ILE A 144 -8.85 7.93 -0.42
CA ILE A 144 -8.25 6.92 -1.30
C ILE A 144 -8.80 5.52 -0.98
N HIS A 145 -9.22 4.77 -2.00
CA HIS A 145 -9.69 3.39 -1.81
C HIS A 145 -8.68 2.33 -2.24
N HIS A 146 -7.91 2.59 -3.31
CA HIS A 146 -6.91 1.69 -3.83
C HIS A 146 -5.89 2.44 -4.68
N ALA A 147 -4.67 1.94 -4.70
CA ALA A 147 -3.60 2.40 -5.56
C ALA A 147 -2.96 1.22 -6.29
N PHE A 148 -2.52 1.44 -7.52
CA PHE A 148 -1.87 0.47 -8.39
C PHE A 148 -0.61 1.10 -8.99
N ALA A 149 0.51 0.39 -8.91
CA ALA A 149 1.77 0.83 -9.50
C ALA A 149 1.95 0.13 -10.85
N LEU A 150 1.95 0.90 -11.94
CA LEU A 150 2.25 0.42 -13.29
C LEU A 150 3.75 0.60 -13.56
N PRO A 151 4.54 -0.48 -13.62
CA PRO A 151 5.97 -0.38 -13.91
C PRO A 151 6.19 0.12 -15.35
N ARG A 152 7.13 1.06 -15.52
CA ARG A 152 7.53 1.58 -16.84
C ARG A 152 8.69 0.77 -17.41
N ARG A 153 8.78 0.69 -18.74
CA ARG A 153 9.88 0.00 -19.44
C ARG A 153 11.25 0.62 -19.17
N ASN A 154 11.30 1.93 -18.95
CA ASN A 154 12.54 2.70 -18.77
C ASN A 154 13.01 2.76 -17.31
N GLY A 155 12.39 1.98 -16.41
CA GLY A 155 12.58 2.11 -14.97
C GLY A 155 11.58 3.09 -14.32
N GLY A 156 11.30 2.81 -13.06
CA GLY A 156 10.29 3.51 -12.27
C GLY A 156 8.85 3.04 -12.53
N ALA A 157 7.89 3.73 -11.91
CA ALA A 157 6.48 3.38 -12.00
C ALA A 157 5.56 4.62 -12.06
N ASP A 158 4.42 4.45 -12.73
CA ASP A 158 3.31 5.40 -12.64
C ASP A 158 2.27 4.85 -11.65
N PHE A 159 1.82 5.69 -10.72
CA PHE A 159 0.90 5.30 -9.66
C PHE A 159 -0.51 5.78 -9.98
N TYR A 160 -1.44 4.84 -10.12
CA TYR A 160 -2.86 5.11 -10.34
C TYR A 160 -3.62 4.89 -9.06
N ALA A 161 -4.47 5.83 -8.67
CA ALA A 161 -5.29 5.68 -7.46
C ALA A 161 -6.73 6.11 -7.70
N VAL A 162 -7.64 5.38 -7.05
CA VAL A 162 -9.07 5.67 -7.02
C VAL A 162 -9.42 6.40 -5.74
N PHE A 163 -10.15 7.50 -5.89
CA PHE A 163 -10.56 8.37 -4.81
C PHE A 163 -12.07 8.56 -4.81
N THR A 164 -12.64 8.80 -3.64
CA THR A 164 -13.99 9.35 -3.47
C THR A 164 -13.92 10.69 -2.75
N SER A 165 -14.95 11.50 -2.96
CA SER A 165 -15.13 12.70 -2.15
C SER A 165 -15.82 12.34 -0.84
N GLN A 166 -15.29 12.83 0.28
CA GLN A 166 -15.98 12.70 1.57
C GLN A 166 -17.27 13.55 1.62
N TRP A 167 -17.41 14.51 0.70
CA TRP A 167 -18.60 15.34 0.56
C TRP A 167 -19.46 14.79 -0.57
N GLN A 168 -20.63 14.27 -0.20
CA GLN A 168 -21.54 13.63 -1.13
C GLN A 168 -22.36 14.69 -1.89
N ALA A 169 -22.29 14.64 -3.21
CA ALA A 169 -23.35 15.14 -4.09
C ALA A 169 -24.05 13.92 -4.71
N GLY A 170 -25.22 13.51 -4.19
CA GLY A 170 -26.02 12.39 -4.71
C GLY A 170 -26.12 11.16 -3.79
N ARG A 171 -26.75 10.08 -4.29
CA ARG A 171 -27.01 8.83 -3.54
C ARG A 171 -25.79 7.90 -3.42
N ALA A 172 -24.98 7.74 -4.49
CA ALA A 172 -23.79 6.87 -4.47
C ALA A 172 -22.44 7.63 -4.52
N GLY A 173 -22.45 8.94 -4.26
CA GLY A 173 -21.24 9.77 -4.22
C GLY A 173 -20.62 10.03 -5.59
N SER A 174 -19.37 10.51 -5.61
CA SER A 174 -18.59 10.72 -6.83
C SER A 174 -17.19 10.13 -6.64
N ALA A 175 -16.69 9.46 -7.67
CA ALA A 175 -15.36 8.87 -7.68
C ALA A 175 -14.48 9.47 -8.77
N ALA A 176 -13.18 9.50 -8.51
CA ALA A 176 -12.17 9.99 -9.43
C ALA A 176 -10.97 9.04 -9.50
N VAL A 177 -10.32 8.99 -10.67
CA VAL A 177 -9.06 8.30 -10.89
C VAL A 177 -7.99 9.34 -11.15
N CYS A 178 -6.92 9.32 -10.35
CA CYS A 178 -5.75 10.18 -10.56
C CYS A 178 -4.51 9.32 -10.80
N ALA A 179 -3.64 9.77 -11.71
CA ALA A 179 -2.33 9.18 -11.94
C ALA A 179 -1.24 10.14 -11.47
N TYR A 180 -0.20 9.59 -10.85
CA TYR A 180 0.95 10.31 -10.32
C TYR A 180 2.22 9.66 -10.86
N SER A 181 3.17 10.47 -11.34
CA SER A 181 4.46 9.96 -11.78
C SER A 181 5.40 9.82 -10.59
N GLN A 182 6.36 8.88 -10.69
CA GLN A 182 7.40 8.74 -9.68
C GLN A 182 8.22 10.02 -9.50
N GLU A 183 8.48 10.76 -10.57
CA GLU A 183 9.24 12.02 -10.51
C GLU A 183 8.53 13.07 -9.64
N ALA A 184 7.20 13.18 -9.74
CA ALA A 184 6.42 14.11 -8.93
C ALA A 184 6.38 13.72 -7.44
N LEU A 185 6.49 12.42 -7.14
CA LEU A 185 6.62 11.94 -5.77
C LEU A 185 8.01 12.28 -5.22
N GLU A 186 9.06 11.96 -5.97
CA GLU A 186 10.46 12.22 -5.60
C GLU A 186 10.70 13.71 -5.36
N GLU A 187 10.22 14.59 -6.24
CA GLU A 187 10.32 16.05 -6.08
C GLU A 187 9.72 16.54 -4.75
N VAL A 188 8.58 15.98 -4.33
CA VAL A 188 7.93 16.36 -3.07
C VAL A 188 8.69 15.82 -1.86
N PHE A 189 9.25 14.61 -1.93
CA PHE A 189 10.09 14.07 -0.85
C PHE A 189 11.45 14.77 -0.77
N GLU A 190 11.91 15.36 -1.87
CA GLU A 190 13.05 16.28 -1.93
C GLU A 190 12.69 17.74 -1.57
N GLY A 191 11.42 18.02 -1.29
CA GLY A 191 10.92 19.35 -0.89
C GLY A 191 11.12 19.72 0.59
N LYS A 192 10.42 20.75 1.06
CA LYS A 192 10.49 21.19 2.47
C LYS A 192 9.60 20.36 3.39
N TYR A 193 9.99 20.25 4.66
CA TYR A 193 9.19 19.61 5.71
C TYR A 193 8.12 20.57 6.26
N LYS A 194 7.05 20.00 6.81
CA LYS A 194 6.12 20.67 7.70
C LYS A 194 6.53 20.46 9.15
N GLU A 195 6.37 21.51 9.94
CA GLU A 195 6.59 21.53 11.37
C GLU A 195 5.30 21.91 12.08
N LEU A 196 4.99 21.23 13.18
CA LEU A 196 3.88 21.62 14.05
C LEU A 196 4.37 22.66 15.04
N ASN A 197 3.93 23.90 14.88
CA ASN A 197 4.19 24.95 15.84
C ASN A 197 3.41 24.65 17.13
N LYS A 198 4.13 24.39 18.24
CA LYS A 198 3.55 23.96 19.52
C LYS A 198 2.73 25.05 20.22
N GLU A 199 3.02 26.31 19.96
CA GLU A 199 2.33 27.45 20.59
C GLU A 199 0.98 27.72 19.91
N SER A 200 0.97 27.69 18.58
CA SER A 200 -0.24 27.95 17.78
C SER A 200 -1.04 26.69 17.45
N SER A 201 -0.47 25.50 17.67
CA SER A 201 -1.01 24.21 17.19
C SER A 201 -1.29 24.20 15.68
N ARG A 202 -0.53 24.99 14.90
CA ARG A 202 -0.66 25.08 13.44
C ARG A 202 0.54 24.46 12.75
N TRP A 203 0.28 23.80 11.64
CA TRP A 203 1.34 23.29 10.75
C TRP A 203 1.87 24.43 9.89
N THR A 204 3.19 24.62 9.89
CA THR A 204 3.90 25.64 9.12
C THR A 204 5.07 25.01 8.35
N VAL A 205 5.56 25.71 7.34
CA VAL A 205 6.73 25.26 6.58
C VAL A 205 7.97 25.38 7.46
N TYR A 206 8.71 24.28 7.59
CA TYR A 206 10.00 24.31 8.27
C TYR A 206 10.95 25.24 7.52
N SER A 207 11.46 26.23 8.25
CA SER A 207 12.32 27.30 7.71
C SER A 207 13.71 27.31 8.35
N GLY A 208 14.05 26.26 9.11
CA GLY A 208 15.37 26.11 9.73
C GLY A 208 16.44 25.64 8.74
N PRO A 209 17.68 25.43 9.21
CA PRO A 209 18.79 25.04 8.37
C PRO A 209 18.60 23.63 7.78
N ASP A 210 19.03 23.45 6.54
CA ASP A 210 19.06 22.12 5.90
C ASP A 210 20.04 21.21 6.66
N MET A 211 19.57 20.02 7.04
CA MET A 211 20.41 19.01 7.70
C MET A 211 21.09 18.12 6.67
N SER A 212 22.38 17.82 6.91
CA SER A 212 23.18 16.89 6.14
C SER A 212 23.73 15.78 7.04
N PRO A 213 23.56 14.48 6.71
CA PRO A 213 22.79 13.96 5.57
C PRO A 213 21.29 14.24 5.74
N ARG A 214 20.58 14.35 4.60
CA ARG A 214 19.17 14.74 4.59
C ARG A 214 18.31 13.72 5.37
N PRO A 215 17.52 14.15 6.36
CA PRO A 215 16.56 13.29 7.04
C PRO A 215 15.66 12.55 6.04
N GLY A 216 15.50 11.23 6.18
CA GLY A 216 14.75 10.40 5.21
C GLY A 216 15.50 9.96 3.95
N SER A 217 16.77 10.37 3.75
CA SER A 217 17.59 9.86 2.64
C SER A 217 18.25 8.51 2.95
N CYS A 218 18.51 7.71 1.91
CA CYS A 218 19.15 6.39 2.03
C CYS A 218 20.64 6.44 2.44
N TYR A 219 21.26 7.63 2.48
CA TYR A 219 22.67 7.83 2.85
C TYR A 219 22.88 8.02 4.36
N MET A 220 21.95 7.54 5.20
CA MET A 220 22.12 7.57 6.64
C MET A 220 23.08 6.46 7.08
N GLY A 221 24.35 6.80 7.24
CA GLY A 221 25.25 6.04 8.11
C GLY A 221 24.76 6.03 9.58
N PRO A 222 25.45 5.33 10.50
CA PRO A 222 25.05 5.16 11.89
C PRO A 222 24.70 6.53 12.49
N SER A 223 23.41 6.71 12.76
CA SER A 223 22.76 8.01 12.71
C SER A 223 23.27 8.95 13.80
N SER A 224 23.52 10.21 13.45
CA SER A 224 23.63 11.27 14.46
C SER A 224 22.26 11.39 15.16
N ASP A 225 22.22 11.27 16.49
CA ASP A 225 21.02 11.41 17.34
C ASP A 225 20.15 12.64 16.98
N LYS A 226 20.77 13.68 16.39
CA LYS A 226 20.12 14.91 15.90
C LYS A 226 19.16 14.66 14.73
N ALA A 227 19.55 13.88 13.73
CA ALA A 227 18.72 13.61 12.54
C ALA A 227 17.49 12.76 12.90
N LEU A 228 17.66 11.80 13.81
CA LEU A 228 16.58 10.95 14.31
C LEU A 228 15.57 11.74 15.15
N THR A 229 16.06 12.68 15.96
CA THR A 229 15.20 13.59 16.74
C THR A 229 14.41 14.51 15.81
N PHE A 230 15.03 14.99 14.73
CA PHE A 230 14.32 15.81 13.73
C PHE A 230 13.20 15.01 13.03
N MET A 231 13.49 13.80 12.54
CA MET A 231 12.51 12.95 11.84
C MET A 231 11.28 12.62 12.68
N LYS A 232 11.46 12.49 14.01
CA LYS A 232 10.35 12.25 14.93
C LYS A 232 9.30 13.36 14.88
N ASP A 233 9.73 14.60 14.71
CA ASP A 233 8.88 15.78 14.73
C ASP A 233 8.53 16.27 13.30
N HIS A 234 9.25 15.80 12.27
CA HIS A 234 9.18 16.28 10.88
C HIS A 234 9.00 15.15 9.86
N PHE A 235 7.91 14.40 9.97
CA PHE A 235 7.58 13.29 9.06
C PHE A 235 6.68 13.70 7.88
N LEU A 236 6.14 14.92 7.89
CA LEU A 236 5.16 15.39 6.89
C LEU A 236 5.83 16.38 5.94
N MET A 237 5.68 16.18 4.63
CA MET A 237 6.15 17.12 3.62
C MET A 237 5.19 18.30 3.46
N ASP A 238 5.72 19.49 3.14
CA ASP A 238 4.92 20.66 2.81
C ASP A 238 4.33 20.58 1.39
N GLY A 239 5.15 20.10 0.46
CA GLY A 239 4.78 19.85 -0.91
C GLY A 239 3.59 18.91 -1.04
N LYS A 240 2.83 19.09 -2.12
CA LYS A 240 1.68 18.28 -2.47
C LYS A 240 1.93 17.60 -3.80
N VAL A 241 1.69 16.30 -3.85
CA VAL A 241 1.85 15.52 -5.08
C VAL A 241 0.63 15.76 -5.94
N SER A 242 0.84 16.43 -7.07
CA SER A 242 -0.19 16.73 -8.06
C SER A 242 -0.26 15.61 -9.11
N PRO A 243 -1.45 15.36 -9.69
CA PRO A 243 -1.58 14.33 -10.71
C PRO A 243 -0.87 14.76 -12.00
N THR A 244 -0.47 13.81 -12.84
CA THR A 244 0.36 14.05 -14.03
C THR A 244 -0.23 15.08 -15.00
N GLN A 245 -1.55 15.18 -15.09
CA GLN A 245 -2.25 16.17 -15.93
C GLN A 245 -2.77 17.39 -15.16
N GLY A 246 -2.40 17.56 -13.88
CA GLY A 246 -2.92 18.60 -12.98
C GLY A 246 -4.41 18.45 -12.63
N ARG A 247 -5.08 17.43 -13.16
CA ARG A 247 -6.49 17.08 -12.93
C ARG A 247 -6.66 15.55 -12.88
N PRO A 248 -7.80 15.04 -12.38
CA PRO A 248 -8.12 13.63 -12.46
C PRO A 248 -8.19 13.15 -13.91
N LEU A 249 -7.76 11.91 -14.14
CA LEU A 249 -7.92 11.25 -15.44
C LEU A 249 -9.41 11.07 -15.72
N LEU A 250 -10.12 10.40 -14.81
CA LEU A 250 -11.54 10.07 -14.95
C LEU A 250 -12.30 10.59 -13.74
N VAL A 251 -13.45 11.23 -13.95
CA VAL A 251 -14.42 11.56 -12.91
C VAL A 251 -15.75 10.93 -13.28
N LYS A 252 -16.37 10.21 -12.35
CA LYS A 252 -17.68 9.58 -12.54
C LYS A 252 -18.56 9.83 -11.32
N THR A 253 -19.77 10.31 -11.57
CA THR A 253 -20.81 10.51 -10.56
C THR A 253 -21.63 9.24 -10.38
N ASP A 254 -22.21 9.09 -9.20
CA ASP A 254 -23.09 7.98 -8.83
C ASP A 254 -22.39 6.61 -8.94
N VAL A 255 -21.11 6.57 -8.56
CA VAL A 255 -20.32 5.35 -8.50
C VAL A 255 -19.31 5.43 -7.36
N THR A 256 -19.06 4.29 -6.74
CA THR A 256 -17.97 4.11 -5.77
C THR A 256 -17.02 3.04 -6.31
N TYR A 257 -15.81 3.45 -6.71
CA TYR A 257 -14.77 2.51 -7.12
C TYR A 257 -14.00 1.99 -5.90
N THR A 258 -13.87 0.67 -5.81
CA THR A 258 -13.20 -0.02 -4.70
C THR A 258 -11.78 -0.43 -5.04
N ARG A 259 -11.52 -0.85 -6.27
CA ARG A 259 -10.21 -1.33 -6.75
C ARG A 259 -9.94 -0.82 -8.16
N ILE A 260 -8.65 -0.71 -8.46
CA ILE A 260 -8.14 -0.36 -9.78
C ILE A 260 -6.99 -1.30 -10.13
N ALA A 261 -6.94 -1.73 -11.39
CA ALA A 261 -5.78 -2.35 -11.99
C ALA A 261 -5.57 -1.73 -13.38
N VAL A 262 -4.32 -1.58 -13.80
CA VAL A 262 -3.99 -0.93 -15.08
C VAL A 262 -3.08 -1.84 -15.88
N ASP A 263 -3.38 -1.97 -17.17
CA ASP A 263 -2.60 -2.73 -18.14
C ASP A 263 -2.12 -1.84 -19.28
N GLU A 264 -0.94 -2.14 -19.81
CA GLU A 264 -0.37 -1.47 -20.97
C GLU A 264 -0.42 -2.42 -22.18
N THR A 265 -1.27 -2.09 -23.16
CA THR A 265 -1.49 -2.91 -24.34
C THR A 265 -1.15 -2.18 -25.64
N ARG A 266 -0.85 -2.92 -26.70
CA ARG A 266 -0.58 -2.35 -28.03
C ARG A 266 -1.83 -2.48 -28.89
N GLY A 267 -2.29 -1.36 -29.42
CA GLY A 267 -3.37 -1.33 -30.40
C GLY A 267 -2.93 -1.87 -31.76
N VAL A 268 -3.91 -2.08 -32.65
CA VAL A 268 -3.69 -2.61 -34.00
C VAL A 268 -2.74 -1.72 -34.84
N LEU A 269 -2.76 -0.40 -34.58
CA LEU A 269 -1.90 0.58 -35.25
C LEU A 269 -0.51 0.71 -34.60
N GLY A 270 -0.16 -0.15 -33.65
CA GLY A 270 1.12 -0.13 -32.95
C GLY A 270 1.23 0.89 -31.81
N SER A 271 0.25 1.79 -31.66
CA SER A 271 0.18 2.72 -30.53
C SER A 271 -0.08 1.98 -29.23
N THR A 272 0.63 2.38 -28.17
CA THR A 272 0.44 1.84 -26.83
C THR A 272 -0.74 2.55 -26.15
N TYR A 273 -1.64 1.79 -25.55
CA TYR A 273 -2.79 2.27 -24.79
C TYR A 273 -2.74 1.75 -23.36
N ARG A 274 -3.14 2.61 -22.43
CA ARG A 274 -3.31 2.23 -21.03
C ARG A 274 -4.78 1.95 -20.75
N VAL A 275 -5.05 0.73 -20.30
CA VAL A 275 -6.40 0.23 -20.02
C VAL A 275 -6.55 0.10 -18.52
N MET A 276 -7.51 0.84 -17.96
CA MET A 276 -7.87 0.82 -16.56
C MET A 276 -9.08 -0.10 -16.35
N PHE A 277 -8.95 -1.02 -15.40
CA PHE A 277 -10.01 -1.87 -14.90
C PHE A 277 -10.45 -1.35 -13.53
N LEU A 278 -11.66 -0.82 -13.45
CA LEU A 278 -12.19 -0.14 -12.28
C LEU A 278 -13.34 -0.96 -11.70
N ALA A 279 -13.12 -1.52 -10.50
CA ALA A 279 -14.13 -2.33 -9.83
C ALA A 279 -15.00 -1.47 -8.90
N THR A 280 -16.28 -1.79 -8.80
CA THR A 280 -17.27 -0.98 -8.06
C THR A 280 -17.76 -1.67 -6.79
N ALA A 281 -18.38 -0.88 -5.90
CA ALA A 281 -19.04 -1.38 -4.70
C ALA A 281 -20.33 -2.19 -4.98
N GLU A 282 -20.84 -2.16 -6.20
CA GLU A 282 -22.07 -2.85 -6.62
C GLU A 282 -21.80 -4.13 -7.44
N GLY A 283 -20.52 -4.48 -7.65
CA GLY A 283 -20.14 -5.71 -8.36
C GLY A 283 -19.92 -5.54 -9.85
N PHE A 284 -19.88 -4.31 -10.36
CA PHE A 284 -19.51 -4.01 -11.75
C PHE A 284 -18.00 -3.82 -11.92
N LEU A 285 -17.51 -4.17 -13.11
CA LEU A 285 -16.19 -3.84 -13.62
C LEU A 285 -16.32 -2.91 -14.82
N HIS A 286 -15.76 -1.71 -14.72
CA HIS A 286 -15.66 -0.77 -15.83
C HIS A 286 -14.28 -0.87 -16.47
N LYS A 287 -14.22 -1.07 -17.79
CA LYS A 287 -12.99 -0.98 -18.56
C LYS A 287 -12.92 0.40 -19.20
N ALA A 288 -11.91 1.18 -18.85
CA ALA A 288 -11.68 2.51 -19.39
C ALA A 288 -10.32 2.58 -20.09
N VAL A 289 -10.26 3.25 -21.23
CA VAL A 289 -9.00 3.45 -21.98
C VAL A 289 -8.61 4.92 -21.89
N GLU A 290 -7.35 5.18 -21.58
CA GLU A 290 -6.79 6.53 -21.64
C GLU A 290 -6.56 6.93 -23.10
N LEU A 291 -7.28 7.95 -23.56
CA LEU A 291 -7.15 8.53 -24.91
C LEU A 291 -6.70 10.00 -24.81
N PRO A 292 -6.09 10.57 -25.87
CA PRO A 292 -5.68 11.98 -25.89
C PRO A 292 -6.81 12.98 -25.60
N GLY A 293 -8.05 12.63 -25.96
CA GLY A 293 -9.26 13.43 -25.69
C GLY A 293 -9.82 13.28 -24.28
N GLY A 294 -9.19 12.48 -23.42
CA GLY A 294 -9.71 12.07 -22.11
C GLY A 294 -10.08 10.58 -22.08
N PRO A 295 -10.17 9.96 -20.90
CA PRO A 295 -10.46 8.55 -20.80
C PRO A 295 -11.89 8.24 -21.22
N HIS A 296 -12.06 7.10 -21.88
CA HIS A 296 -13.34 6.61 -22.35
C HIS A 296 -13.65 5.26 -21.74
N ILE A 297 -14.83 5.10 -21.14
CA ILE A 297 -15.31 3.81 -20.63
C ILE A 297 -15.83 2.99 -21.81
N VAL A 298 -15.14 1.90 -22.13
CA VAL A 298 -15.44 1.03 -23.27
C VAL A 298 -16.57 0.05 -22.94
N GLU A 299 -16.58 -0.48 -21.72
CA GLU A 299 -17.55 -1.49 -21.29
C GLU A 299 -17.79 -1.43 -19.78
N SER A 300 -18.97 -1.92 -19.37
CA SER A 300 -19.34 -2.19 -17.99
C SER A 300 -19.86 -3.63 -17.90
N ILE A 301 -19.29 -4.43 -17.01
CA ILE A 301 -19.57 -5.85 -16.87
C ILE A 301 -20.01 -6.14 -15.43
N GLN A 302 -21.16 -6.78 -15.24
CA GLN A 302 -21.58 -7.29 -13.93
C GLN A 302 -20.78 -8.56 -13.62
N LEU A 303 -19.97 -8.53 -12.55
CA LEU A 303 -19.16 -9.68 -12.14
C LEU A 303 -19.93 -10.68 -11.28
N PHE A 304 -20.82 -10.18 -10.42
CA PHE A 304 -21.56 -11.01 -9.46
C PHE A 304 -23.05 -11.00 -9.77
N GLY A 305 -23.71 -12.17 -9.68
CA GLY A 305 -25.16 -12.26 -9.92
C GLY A 305 -26.00 -11.45 -8.91
N THR A 306 -25.49 -11.29 -7.69
CA THR A 306 -26.01 -10.39 -6.65
C THR A 306 -25.11 -9.16 -6.51
N PRO A 307 -25.66 -7.96 -6.21
CA PRO A 307 -24.84 -6.77 -5.99
C PRO A 307 -23.94 -6.94 -4.77
N GLU A 308 -22.64 -7.14 -5.01
CA GLU A 308 -21.63 -7.31 -3.97
C GLU A 308 -20.39 -6.48 -4.27
N PRO A 309 -19.77 -5.84 -3.26
CA PRO A 309 -18.60 -5.00 -3.48
C PRO A 309 -17.39 -5.83 -3.88
N VAL A 310 -16.72 -5.44 -4.96
CA VAL A 310 -15.49 -6.08 -5.39
C VAL A 310 -14.37 -5.76 -4.39
N LYS A 311 -13.93 -6.75 -3.60
CA LYS A 311 -12.93 -6.58 -2.52
C LYS A 311 -11.48 -6.68 -2.98
N ASN A 312 -11.21 -7.37 -4.09
CA ASN A 312 -9.87 -7.54 -4.63
C ASN A 312 -9.93 -7.67 -6.16
N LEU A 313 -8.92 -7.14 -6.84
CA LEU A 313 -8.78 -7.18 -8.29
C LEU A 313 -7.30 -7.40 -8.60
N LEU A 314 -7.00 -8.48 -9.31
CA LEU A 314 -5.64 -8.83 -9.72
C LEU A 314 -5.64 -9.08 -11.23
N LEU A 315 -4.69 -8.46 -11.93
CA LEU A 315 -4.44 -8.74 -13.34
C LEU A 315 -3.48 -9.92 -13.44
N ALA A 316 -3.87 -10.93 -14.21
CA ALA A 316 -2.94 -11.96 -14.63
C ALA A 316 -2.09 -11.40 -15.78
N PRO A 317 -0.75 -11.48 -15.71
CA PRO A 317 0.09 -11.15 -16.87
C PRO A 317 -0.32 -12.05 -18.04
N GLY A 318 -0.42 -11.46 -19.24
CA GLY A 318 -0.68 -12.21 -20.45
C GLY A 318 0.34 -13.33 -20.63
N LYS A 319 -0.12 -14.50 -21.10
CA LYS A 319 0.76 -15.62 -21.46
C LYS A 319 1.70 -15.25 -22.60
#